data_AF-A0A6D2J0U7-F1
#
_entry.id   AF-A0A6D2J0U7-F1
#
_cell.length_a   1.000
_cell.length_b   1.000
_cell.length_c   1.000
_cell.angle_alpha   90.00
_cell.angle_beta   90.00
_cell.angle_gamma   90.00
#
_symmetry.space_group_name_H-M   'P 1'
#
loop_
_entity.id
_entity.type
_entity.pdbx_description
1 polymer ?
#
loop_
_entity_poly.entity_id
_entity_poly.type
_entity_poly.pdbx_seq_one_letter_code
_entity_poly.pdbx_strand_id
1 'polypeptide(L)'
;MAISLRFNHHFLTSLFIAITLATVKSVHTTTTKTNTEFVKSSCTFTAYPRLCFASLLTQASLIQTSPKLMAHAALNITLASAKATSAMMVRFSSSSRLKPREVSAMRD
;
A
#
# COMPACT_ATOMS: atom_id res chain seq x y z
N MET A 1 -47.81 23.69 -15.19
CA MET A 1 -47.54 22.93 -13.94
C MET A 1 -46.51 21.80 -14.13
N ALA A 2 -46.48 21.08 -15.26
CA ALA A 2 -45.50 20.00 -15.49
C ALA A 2 -44.03 20.45 -15.64
N ILE A 3 -43.78 21.67 -16.13
CA ILE A 3 -42.42 22.21 -16.39
C ILE A 3 -41.70 22.57 -15.08
N SER A 4 -42.41 23.18 -14.12
CA SER A 4 -41.89 23.52 -12.80
C SER A 4 -41.61 22.29 -11.93
N LEU A 5 -42.35 21.19 -12.14
CA LEU A 5 -42.09 19.91 -11.47
C LEU A 5 -40.83 19.21 -12.02
N ARG A 6 -40.61 19.26 -13.34
CA ARG A 6 -39.41 18.73 -13.99
C ARG A 6 -38.16 19.52 -13.58
N PHE A 7 -38.25 20.85 -13.50
CA PHE A 7 -37.15 21.71 -13.05
C PHE A 7 -36.76 21.42 -11.58
N ASN A 8 -37.74 21.29 -10.68
CA ASN A 8 -37.50 20.88 -9.29
C ASN A 8 -36.88 19.48 -9.20
N HIS A 9 -37.31 18.54 -10.04
CA HIS A 9 -36.75 17.18 -10.05
C HIS A 9 -35.28 17.15 -10.51
N HIS A 10 -34.91 17.90 -11.57
CA HIS A 10 -33.52 18.01 -12.02
C HIS A 10 -32.62 18.73 -11.01
N PHE A 11 -33.15 19.74 -10.31
CA PHE A 11 -32.43 20.43 -9.25
C PHE A 11 -32.20 19.51 -8.04
N LEU A 12 -33.22 18.75 -7.64
CA LEU A 12 -33.14 17.74 -6.58
C LEU A 12 -32.14 16.63 -6.93
N THR A 13 -32.16 16.09 -8.14
CA THR A 13 -31.20 15.04 -8.55
C THR A 13 -29.77 15.56 -8.59
N SER A 14 -29.55 16.79 -9.10
CA SER A 14 -28.24 17.45 -9.08
C SER A 14 -27.72 17.67 -7.65
N LEU A 15 -28.59 18.12 -6.74
CA LEU A 15 -28.25 18.32 -5.33
C LEU A 15 -27.90 16.99 -4.63
N PHE A 16 -28.69 15.94 -4.86
CA PHE A 16 -28.39 14.60 -4.33
C PHE A 16 -27.04 14.08 -4.82
N ILE A 17 -26.71 14.24 -6.11
CA ILE A 17 -25.42 13.85 -6.68
C ILE A 17 -24.26 14.65 -6.06
N ALA A 18 -24.44 15.96 -5.85
CA ALA A 18 -23.42 16.79 -5.22
C ALA A 18 -23.14 16.36 -3.76
N ILE A 19 -24.19 16.03 -2.99
CA ILE A 19 -24.07 15.56 -1.61
C ILE A 19 -23.37 14.19 -1.54
N THR A 20 -23.72 13.24 -2.42
CA THR A 20 -23.06 11.92 -2.45
C THR A 20 -21.59 12.03 -2.82
N LEU A 21 -21.23 12.89 -3.78
CA LEU A 21 -19.83 13.13 -4.14
C LEU A 21 -19.02 13.76 -2.99
N ALA A 22 -19.60 14.71 -2.26
CA ALA A 22 -18.93 15.36 -1.13
C ALA A 22 -18.67 14.39 0.02
N THR A 23 -19.64 13.54 0.35
CA THR A 23 -19.52 12.55 1.43
C THR A 23 -18.49 11.46 1.11
N VAL A 24 -18.49 10.94 -0.13
CA VAL A 24 -17.50 9.93 -0.57
C VAL A 24 -16.07 10.47 -0.47
N LYS A 25 -15.82 11.71 -0.89
CA LYS A 25 -14.49 12.33 -0.78
C LYS A 25 -14.03 12.44 0.67
N SER A 26 -14.91 12.90 1.57
CA SER A 26 -14.60 13.04 3.01
C SER A 26 -14.29 11.70 3.68
N VAL A 27 -15.06 10.66 3.37
CA VAL A 27 -14.82 9.30 3.89
C VAL A 27 -13.52 8.73 3.35
N HIS A 28 -13.22 8.95 2.06
CA HIS A 28 -11.99 8.46 1.44
C HIS A 28 -10.73 9.10 2.03
N THR A 29 -10.72 10.43 2.21
CA THR A 29 -9.58 11.14 2.83
C THR A 29 -9.38 10.72 4.28
N THR A 30 -10.47 10.58 5.04
CA THR A 30 -10.42 10.14 6.44
C THR A 30 -9.88 8.71 6.54
N THR A 31 -10.42 7.78 5.75
CA THR A 31 -9.95 6.38 5.71
C THR A 31 -8.48 6.28 5.32
N THR A 32 -8.06 7.04 4.31
CA THR A 32 -6.65 7.05 3.86
C THR A 32 -5.72 7.56 4.95
N LYS A 33 -6.13 8.62 5.67
CA LYS A 33 -5.38 9.14 6.82
C LYS A 33 -5.28 8.10 7.93
N THR A 34 -6.39 7.47 8.31
CA THR A 34 -6.43 6.47 9.39
C THR A 34 -5.54 5.27 9.07
N ASN A 35 -5.60 4.76 7.84
CA ASN A 35 -4.76 3.65 7.40
C ASN A 35 -3.27 4.02 7.40
N THR A 36 -2.94 5.24 6.96
CA THR A 36 -1.56 5.74 6.97
C THR A 36 -1.02 5.87 8.40
N GLU A 37 -1.82 6.41 9.33
CA GLU A 37 -1.43 6.54 10.74
C GLU A 37 -1.30 5.17 11.42
N PHE A 38 -2.14 4.19 11.08
CA PHE A 38 -2.01 2.82 11.56
C PHE A 38 -0.67 2.19 11.15
N VAL A 39 -0.31 2.29 9.86
CA VAL A 39 0.99 1.80 9.36
C VAL A 39 2.13 2.53 10.06
N LYS A 40 2.05 3.86 10.18
CA LYS A 40 3.09 4.68 10.81
C LYS A 40 3.30 4.31 12.27
N SER A 41 2.23 4.21 13.06
CA SER A 41 2.26 3.80 14.46
C SER A 41 2.84 2.40 14.61
N SER A 42 2.37 1.44 13.82
CA SER A 42 2.83 0.05 13.87
C SER A 42 4.33 -0.07 13.53
N CYS A 43 4.83 0.74 12.59
CA CYS A 43 6.25 0.73 12.22
C CYS A 43 7.20 1.26 13.31
N THR A 44 6.71 2.00 14.31
CA THR A 44 7.55 2.51 15.41
C THR A 44 8.17 1.39 16.27
N PHE A 45 7.53 0.22 16.30
CA PHE A 45 8.00 -0.96 17.03
C PHE A 45 9.02 -1.80 16.25
N THR A 46 9.32 -1.44 14.99
CA THR A 46 10.29 -2.17 14.16
C THR A 46 11.69 -1.60 14.31
N ALA A 47 12.73 -2.42 14.07
CA ALA A 47 14.12 -1.97 14.09
C ALA A 47 14.44 -0.91 13.01
N TYR A 48 13.64 -0.85 11.92
CA TYR A 48 13.83 0.09 10.82
C TYR A 48 12.54 0.85 10.49
N PRO A 49 12.10 1.81 11.33
CA PRO A 49 10.78 2.44 11.19
C PRO A 49 10.57 3.17 9.86
N ARG A 50 11.61 3.85 9.35
CA ARG A 50 11.57 4.54 8.05
C ARG A 50 11.37 3.58 6.89
N LEU A 51 12.11 2.46 6.90
CA LEU A 51 12.01 1.43 5.86
C LEU A 51 10.63 0.74 5.94
N CYS A 52 10.19 0.34 7.13
CA CYS A 52 8.87 -0.25 7.35
C CYS A 52 7.75 0.63 6.76
N PHE A 53 7.77 1.93 7.08
CA PHE A 53 6.75 2.86 6.59
C PHE A 53 6.81 2.98 5.07
N ALA A 54 7.99 3.20 4.50
CA ALA A 54 8.16 3.32 3.05
C ALA A 54 7.72 2.06 2.29
N SER A 55 8.03 0.87 2.82
CA SER A 55 7.68 -0.41 2.22
C SER A 55 6.18 -0.71 2.28
N LEU A 56 5.50 -0.37 3.38
CA LEU A 56 4.09 -0.73 3.60
C LEU A 56 3.09 0.35 3.20
N LEU A 57 3.51 1.61 3.07
CA LEU A 57 2.61 2.73 2.78
C LEU A 57 1.80 2.53 1.50
N THR A 58 2.41 1.94 0.46
CA THR A 58 1.73 1.64 -0.82
C THR A 58 0.60 0.63 -0.67
N GLN A 59 0.61 -0.16 0.40
CA GLN A 59 -0.41 -1.14 0.74
C GLN A 59 -1.33 -0.68 1.88
N ALA A 60 -1.25 0.57 2.34
CA ALA A 60 -2.02 1.05 3.48
C ALA A 60 -3.54 0.87 3.31
N SER A 61 -4.07 1.04 2.09
CA SER A 61 -5.49 0.79 1.80
C SER A 61 -5.90 -0.68 1.95
N LEU A 62 -5.01 -1.62 1.61
CA LEU A 62 -5.22 -3.06 1.78
C LEU A 62 -5.06 -3.49 3.25
N ILE A 63 -4.08 -2.90 3.95
CA ILE A 63 -3.80 -3.18 5.37
C ILE A 63 -4.93 -2.67 6.26
N GLN A 64 -5.51 -1.52 5.91
CA GLN A 64 -6.49 -0.80 6.72
C GLN A 64 -5.93 -0.55 8.13
N THR A 65 -6.67 -0.93 9.17
CA THR A 65 -6.25 -0.92 10.57
C THR A 65 -6.11 -2.33 11.15
N SER A 66 -5.80 -3.32 10.30
CA SER A 66 -5.76 -4.73 10.67
C SER A 66 -4.31 -5.24 10.83
N PRO A 67 -3.89 -5.65 12.05
CA PRO A 67 -2.58 -6.25 12.28
C PRO A 67 -2.33 -7.51 11.45
N LYS A 68 -3.37 -8.33 11.25
CA LYS A 68 -3.30 -9.54 10.42
C LYS A 68 -2.99 -9.20 8.96
N LEU A 69 -3.71 -8.23 8.39
CA LEU A 69 -3.47 -7.80 7.00
C LEU A 69 -2.10 -7.13 6.85
N MET A 70 -1.66 -6.37 7.85
CA MET A 70 -0.30 -5.81 7.88
C MET A 70 0.77 -6.90 7.86
N ALA A 71 0.63 -7.95 8.69
CA ALA A 71 1.56 -9.07 8.71
C ALA A 71 1.61 -9.78 7.35
N HIS A 72 0.45 -10.03 6.72
CA HIS A 72 0.41 -10.61 5.37
C HIS A 72 1.08 -9.72 4.32
N ALA A 73 0.83 -8.42 4.33
CA ALA A 73 1.47 -7.47 3.42
C ALA A 73 3.00 -7.45 3.60
N ALA A 74 3.47 -7.44 4.85
CA ALA A 74 4.89 -7.49 5.18
C ALA A 74 5.55 -8.79 4.72
N LEU A 75 4.91 -9.94 4.94
CA LEU A 75 5.37 -11.24 4.46
C LEU A 75 5.45 -11.28 2.93
N ASN A 76 4.45 -10.73 2.24
CA ASN A 76 4.43 -10.70 0.78
C ASN A 76 5.56 -9.81 0.21
N ILE A 77 5.77 -8.62 0.77
CA ILE A 77 6.91 -7.76 0.40
C ILE A 77 8.23 -8.51 0.64
N THR A 78 8.39 -9.10 1.82
CA THR A 78 9.62 -9.80 2.20
C THR A 78 9.91 -10.97 1.26
N LEU A 79 8.89 -11.76 0.91
CA LEU A 79 9.03 -12.86 -0.04
C LEU A 79 9.42 -12.36 -1.43
N ALA A 80 8.81 -11.29 -1.91
CA ALA A 80 9.15 -10.68 -3.20
C ALA A 80 10.59 -10.17 -3.21
N SER A 81 11.01 -9.46 -2.16
CA SER A 81 12.38 -8.98 -1.99
C SER A 81 13.38 -10.13 -1.90
N ALA A 82 13.10 -11.17 -1.11
CA ALA A 82 13.97 -12.33 -0.97
C ALA A 82 14.17 -13.06 -2.31
N LYS A 83 13.10 -13.24 -3.10
CA LYS A 83 13.19 -13.82 -4.46
C LYS A 83 14.04 -12.96 -5.39
N ALA A 84 13.83 -11.65 -5.39
CA ALA A 84 14.61 -10.73 -6.22
C ALA A 84 16.10 -10.72 -5.82
N THR A 85 16.39 -10.71 -4.52
CA THR A 85 17.75 -10.80 -3.99
C THR A 85 18.41 -12.13 -4.35
N SER A 86 17.71 -13.25 -4.20
CA SER A 86 18.22 -14.57 -4.60
C SER A 86 18.57 -14.61 -6.09
N ALA A 87 17.68 -14.12 -6.96
CA ALA A 87 17.96 -14.02 -8.40
C ALA A 87 19.19 -13.13 -8.69
N MET A 88 19.35 -12.02 -7.95
CA MET A 88 20.51 -11.15 -8.07
C MET A 88 21.81 -11.85 -7.63
N MET A 89 21.77 -12.59 -6.52
CA MET A 89 22.92 -13.34 -6.01
C MET A 89 23.37 -14.41 -7.01
N VAL A 90 22.44 -15.18 -7.58
CA VAL A 90 22.73 -16.16 -8.64
C VAL A 90 23.40 -15.48 -9.84
N ARG A 91 22.87 -14.34 -10.30
CA ARG A 91 23.42 -13.57 -11.42
C ARG A 91 24.81 -13.01 -11.13
N PHE A 92 25.10 -12.65 -9.89
CA PHE A 92 26.44 -12.19 -9.51
C PHE A 92 27.42 -13.34 -9.38
N SER A 93 26.96 -14.51 -8.90
CA SER A 93 27.77 -15.72 -8.79
C SER A 93 28.31 -16.22 -10.15
N SER A 94 27.66 -15.86 -11.27
CA SER A 94 28.12 -16.17 -12.62
C SER A 94 29.07 -15.14 -13.22
N SER A 95 29.40 -14.05 -12.49
CA SER A 95 30.34 -13.04 -12.97
C SER A 95 31.81 -13.51 -12.81
N SER A 96 32.62 -13.30 -13.84
CA SER A 96 34.03 -13.73 -13.90
C SER A 96 34.98 -12.98 -12.95
N ARG A 97 34.47 -12.01 -12.17
CA ARG A 97 35.29 -11.15 -11.28
C ARG A 97 35.38 -11.66 -9.83
N LEU A 98 34.62 -12.69 -9.47
CA LEU A 98 34.56 -13.22 -8.11
C LEU A 98 35.49 -14.42 -7.93
N LYS A 99 36.11 -14.53 -6.76
CA LYS A 99 36.89 -15.70 -6.33
C LYS A 99 35.95 -16.89 -6.09
N PRO A 100 36.43 -18.14 -6.21
CA PRO A 100 35.59 -19.33 -5.98
C PRO A 100 34.86 -19.32 -4.63
N ARG A 101 35.51 -18.85 -3.56
CA ARG A 101 34.91 -18.75 -2.23
C ARG A 101 33.74 -17.75 -2.17
N GLU A 102 33.83 -16.66 -2.92
CA GLU A 102 32.76 -15.65 -3.00
C GLU A 102 31.58 -16.20 -3.79
N VAL A 103 31.83 -16.93 -4.88
CA VAL A 103 30.78 -17.61 -5.66
C VAL A 103 30.03 -18.63 -4.81
N SER A 104 30.73 -19.43 -4.00
CA SER A 104 30.10 -20.37 -3.06
C SER A 104 29.21 -19.64 -2.06
N ALA A 105 29.69 -18.56 -1.44
CA ALA A 105 28.91 -17.78 -0.49
C ALA A 105 27.65 -17.12 -1.08
N MET A 106 27.60 -16.91 -2.40
CA MET A 106 26.39 -16.40 -3.09
C MET A 106 25.37 -17.48 -3.43
N ARG A 107 25.76 -18.75 -3.36
CA ARG A 107 24.90 -19.91 -3.66
C ARG A 107 24.39 -20.61 -2.40
N ASP A 108 25.04 -20.38 -1.26
CA ASP A 108 24.59 -20.79 0.08
C ASP A 108 23.28 -20.07 0.46
#